data_AF-A0A5B7EWE3-F1
#
_entry.id   AF-A0A5B7EWE3-F1
#
_cell.length_a   1.000
_cell.length_b   1.000
_cell.length_c   1.000
_cell.angle_alpha   90.00
_cell.angle_beta   90.00
_cell.angle_gamma   90.00
#
_symmetry.space_group_name_H-M   'P 1'
#
loop_
_entity.id
_entity.type
_entity.pdbx_description
1 polymer ?
#
loop_
_entity_poly.entity_id
_entity_poly.type
_entity_poly.pdbx_seq_one_letter_code
_entity_poly.pdbx_strand_id
1 'polypeptide(L)'
;MKVKLSPRTIHSDENPSIFRRPEDYVSHVLKARDAERSAFTLLRCKNILAYINYKNAANQVCFLAKKVSEGEVECPSEPRQHIVCPLGASLPDDGAKDALGGESSTKTFCARLGLRAGRRVLVVGCGEGDSAEFLVSHYQVTAHGVDRCHSKVMAAIGRQMKLDDNNRQKLHFEGGCLMQLDRDDDSYDVIYCREALHLLPRKQEVFTKFYVSDSFLFC
;
A
#
# COMPACT_ATOMS: atom_id res chain seq x y z
N MET A 1 -30.12 -15.39 -7.21
CA MET A 1 -29.73 -14.18 -7.98
C MET A 1 -28.30 -14.38 -8.46
N LYS A 2 -28.08 -14.74 -9.73
CA LYS A 2 -26.74 -14.98 -10.29
C LYS A 2 -26.07 -13.63 -10.55
N VAL A 3 -25.05 -13.29 -9.77
CA VAL A 3 -24.17 -12.15 -10.05
C VAL A 3 -23.39 -12.49 -11.31
N LYS A 4 -23.72 -11.87 -12.44
CA LYS A 4 -22.89 -11.91 -13.65
C LYS A 4 -21.60 -11.13 -13.34
N LEU A 5 -20.53 -11.84 -13.02
CA LEU A 5 -19.18 -11.29 -13.00
C LEU A 5 -18.81 -10.93 -14.45
N SER A 6 -18.36 -9.70 -14.68
CA SER A 6 -17.91 -9.22 -15.99
C SER A 6 -16.65 -9.99 -16.44
N PRO A 7 -16.37 -10.08 -17.76
CA PRO A 7 -15.26 -10.87 -18.28
C PRO A 7 -13.95 -10.13 -18.00
N ARG A 8 -13.36 -10.36 -16.83
CA ARG A 8 -12.02 -9.88 -16.44
C ARG A 8 -11.18 -10.98 -15.78
N THR A 9 -11.50 -12.23 -16.06
CA THR A 9 -10.77 -13.41 -15.58
C THR A 9 -9.75 -13.83 -16.63
N ILE A 10 -8.51 -14.08 -16.24
CA ILE A 10 -7.54 -14.79 -17.09
C ILE A 10 -7.91 -16.27 -17.00
N HIS A 11 -8.66 -16.77 -17.98
CA HIS A 11 -8.97 -18.20 -18.14
C HIS A 11 -8.03 -18.79 -19.19
N SER A 12 -7.39 -19.92 -18.88
CA SER A 12 -6.95 -20.87 -19.92
C SER A 12 -7.89 -22.08 -19.87
N ASP A 13 -8.16 -22.69 -21.03
CA ASP A 13 -9.08 -23.84 -21.12
C ASP A 13 -8.53 -25.09 -20.38
N GLU A 14 -7.24 -25.10 -20.04
CA GLU A 14 -6.57 -26.21 -19.33
C GLU A 14 -6.56 -26.07 -17.81
N ASN A 15 -6.75 -24.85 -17.27
CA ASN A 15 -6.70 -24.59 -15.83
C ASN A 15 -8.04 -24.05 -15.31
N PRO A 16 -8.79 -24.81 -14.47
CA PRO A 16 -10.09 -24.39 -13.96
C PRO A 16 -10.00 -23.24 -12.94
N SER A 17 -8.79 -22.84 -12.52
CA SER A 17 -8.58 -21.79 -11.52
C SER A 17 -8.99 -20.41 -12.05
N ILE A 18 -9.78 -19.69 -11.26
CA ILE A 18 -10.24 -18.33 -11.59
C ILE A 18 -9.25 -17.32 -11.01
N PHE A 19 -8.28 -16.91 -11.82
CA PHE A 19 -7.34 -15.84 -11.46
C PHE A 19 -8.00 -14.47 -11.66
N ARG A 20 -8.26 -13.79 -10.55
CA ARG A 20 -8.79 -12.42 -10.53
C ARG A 20 -7.67 -11.42 -10.24
N ARG A 21 -7.91 -10.15 -10.57
CA ARG A 21 -6.98 -9.09 -10.20
C ARG A 21 -7.10 -8.79 -8.70
N PRO A 22 -6.01 -8.40 -8.02
CA PRO A 22 -6.03 -8.08 -6.59
C PRO A 22 -7.16 -7.10 -6.20
N GLU A 23 -7.43 -6.11 -7.04
CA GLU A 23 -8.44 -5.05 -6.82
C GLU A 23 -9.87 -5.58 -6.80
N ASP A 24 -10.15 -6.67 -7.52
CA ASP A 24 -11.49 -7.26 -7.58
C ASP A 24 -11.88 -7.89 -6.24
N TYR A 25 -10.91 -8.41 -5.47
CA TYR A 25 -11.18 -9.09 -4.19
C TYR A 25 -11.73 -8.14 -3.12
N VAL A 26 -11.19 -6.92 -3.02
CA VAL A 26 -11.67 -5.93 -2.04
C VAL A 26 -13.14 -5.60 -2.28
N SER A 27 -13.50 -5.35 -3.54
CA SER A 27 -14.88 -5.13 -3.98
C SER A 27 -15.80 -6.30 -3.61
N HIS A 28 -15.35 -7.54 -3.79
CA HIS A 28 -16.13 -8.72 -3.45
C HIS A 28 -16.36 -8.85 -1.94
N VAL A 29 -15.33 -8.67 -1.11
CA VAL A 29 -15.47 -8.78 0.35
C VAL A 29 -16.40 -7.71 0.89
N LEU A 30 -16.24 -6.45 0.47
CA LEU A 30 -17.08 -5.35 0.97
C LEU A 30 -18.54 -5.44 0.51
N LYS A 31 -18.80 -6.08 -0.64
CA LYS A 31 -20.16 -6.33 -1.15
C LYS A 31 -20.78 -7.61 -0.59
N ALA A 32 -20.00 -8.50 0.01
CA ALA A 32 -20.51 -9.74 0.57
C ALA A 32 -21.51 -9.44 1.70
N ARG A 33 -22.63 -10.17 1.67
CA ARG A 33 -23.66 -10.17 2.71
C ARG A 33 -23.99 -11.62 3.03
N ASP A 34 -24.20 -11.91 4.31
CA ASP A 34 -24.73 -13.21 4.70
C ASP A 34 -26.28 -13.23 4.69
N ALA A 35 -26.87 -14.38 5.05
CA ALA A 35 -28.31 -14.56 5.07
C ALA A 35 -29.02 -13.63 6.08
N GLU A 36 -28.30 -13.21 7.13
CA GLU A 36 -28.77 -12.31 8.20
C GLU A 36 -28.46 -10.84 7.88
N ARG A 37 -28.00 -10.54 6.65
CA ARG A 37 -27.57 -9.21 6.17
C ARG A 37 -26.35 -8.62 6.90
N SER A 38 -25.60 -9.43 7.64
CA SER A 38 -24.30 -9.03 8.17
C SER A 38 -23.35 -8.69 7.03
N ALA A 39 -22.52 -7.67 7.26
CA ALA A 39 -21.49 -7.25 6.32
C ALA A 39 -20.11 -7.76 6.75
N PHE A 40 -19.12 -7.57 5.88
CA PHE A 40 -17.72 -7.83 6.19
C PHE A 40 -16.93 -6.54 6.08
N THR A 41 -16.08 -6.31 7.09
CA THR A 41 -15.05 -5.28 7.01
C THR A 41 -13.70 -5.93 6.76
N LEU A 42 -12.88 -5.30 5.93
CA LEU A 42 -11.48 -5.71 5.76
C LEU A 42 -10.65 -5.05 6.86
N LEU A 43 -9.94 -5.89 7.62
CA LEU A 43 -9.00 -5.43 8.63
C LEU A 43 -7.60 -5.27 8.05
N ARG A 44 -7.18 -6.26 7.25
CA ARG A 44 -5.86 -6.27 6.60
C ARG A 44 -5.90 -6.90 5.22
N CYS A 45 -5.00 -6.46 4.35
CA CYS A 45 -4.64 -7.17 3.13
C CYS A 45 -3.15 -7.02 2.85
N LYS A 46 -2.50 -8.03 2.27
CA LYS A 46 -1.06 -7.93 1.93
C LYS A 46 -0.69 -8.88 0.81
N ASN A 47 0.39 -8.57 0.09
CA ASN A 47 1.07 -9.56 -0.73
C ASN A 47 1.96 -10.48 0.13
N ILE A 48 2.24 -11.68 -0.36
CA ILE A 48 2.99 -12.69 0.38
C ILE A 48 4.48 -12.60 0.05
N LEU A 49 5.28 -12.09 1.00
CA LEU A 49 6.74 -11.94 0.88
C LEU A 49 7.46 -13.19 0.36
N ALA A 50 7.09 -14.38 0.83
CA ALA A 50 7.72 -15.62 0.38
C ALA A 50 7.56 -15.83 -1.14
N TYR A 51 6.38 -15.53 -1.71
CA TYR A 51 6.16 -15.67 -3.14
C TYR A 51 6.89 -14.58 -3.95
N ILE A 52 7.01 -13.37 -3.40
CA ILE A 52 7.82 -12.32 -4.01
C ILE A 52 9.29 -12.77 -4.07
N ASN A 53 9.85 -13.25 -2.96
CA ASN A 53 11.27 -13.57 -2.86
C ASN A 53 11.65 -14.83 -3.64
N TYR A 54 10.84 -15.89 -3.58
CA TYR A 54 11.18 -17.19 -4.17
C TYR A 54 10.57 -17.44 -5.55
N LYS A 55 9.48 -16.76 -5.89
CA LYS A 55 8.75 -16.94 -7.16
C LYS A 55 8.63 -15.66 -7.96
N ASN A 56 9.15 -14.55 -7.45
CA ASN A 56 9.08 -13.25 -8.13
C ASN A 56 7.62 -12.86 -8.46
N ALA A 57 6.68 -13.27 -7.60
CA ALA A 57 5.25 -13.16 -7.80
C ALA A 57 4.60 -12.35 -6.67
N ALA A 58 4.37 -11.06 -6.92
CA ALA A 58 3.74 -10.14 -5.97
C ALA A 58 2.22 -10.23 -5.91
N ASN A 59 1.58 -10.91 -6.86
CA ASN A 59 0.12 -11.04 -6.95
C ASN A 59 -0.48 -12.13 -6.04
N GLN A 60 0.35 -12.84 -5.27
CA GLN A 60 -0.14 -13.72 -4.21
C GLN A 60 -0.51 -12.88 -3.01
N VAL A 61 -1.80 -12.79 -2.71
CA VAL A 61 -2.36 -11.90 -1.70
C VAL A 61 -3.18 -12.65 -0.66
N CYS A 62 -3.24 -12.11 0.56
CA CYS A 62 -4.13 -12.59 1.60
C CYS A 62 -4.92 -11.43 2.21
N PHE A 63 -6.06 -11.78 2.83
CA PHE A 63 -7.00 -10.85 3.43
C PHE A 63 -7.38 -11.35 4.82
N LEU A 64 -7.53 -10.42 5.76
CA LEU A 64 -8.16 -10.66 7.06
C LEU A 64 -9.43 -9.81 7.11
N ALA A 65 -10.58 -10.47 7.26
CA ALA A 65 -11.88 -9.82 7.32
C ALA A 65 -12.61 -10.18 8.61
N LYS A 66 -13.44 -9.26 9.10
CA LYS A 66 -14.30 -9.45 10.28
C LYS A 66 -15.76 -9.31 9.87
N LYS A 67 -16.60 -10.26 10.29
CA LYS A 67 -18.06 -10.16 10.20
C LYS A 67 -18.53 -9.05 11.15
N VAL A 68 -19.37 -8.15 10.65
CA VAL A 68 -19.95 -7.02 11.42
C VAL A 68 -21.45 -6.96 11.22
N SER A 69 -22.16 -6.61 12.29
CA SER A 69 -23.60 -6.36 12.24
C SER A 69 -23.90 -5.13 11.39
N GLU A 70 -25.00 -5.14 10.65
CA GLU A 70 -25.42 -4.00 9.82
C GLU A 70 -25.69 -2.78 10.73
N GLY A 71 -24.83 -1.75 10.66
CA GLY A 71 -24.88 -0.56 11.52
C GLY A 71 -23.62 -0.32 12.36
N GLU A 72 -22.79 -1.35 12.59
CA GLU A 72 -21.50 -1.26 13.31
C GLU A 72 -20.31 -1.10 12.36
N VAL A 73 -20.54 -0.68 11.12
CA VAL A 73 -19.46 -0.49 10.13
C VAL A 73 -18.64 0.74 10.52
N GLU A 74 -17.66 0.54 11.40
CA GLU A 74 -16.71 1.56 11.85
C GLU A 74 -15.75 2.05 10.75
N CYS A 75 -15.80 1.49 9.54
CA CYS A 75 -15.04 2.01 8.42
C CYS A 75 -15.85 3.13 7.72
N PRO A 76 -15.48 4.40 7.89
CA PRO A 76 -15.93 5.42 6.97
C PRO A 76 -15.47 4.98 5.58
N SER A 77 -16.35 5.11 4.60
CA SER A 77 -16.02 5.02 3.18
C SER A 77 -14.57 5.46 2.94
N GLU A 78 -13.77 4.62 2.28
CA GLU A 78 -12.44 4.98 1.79
C GLU A 78 -12.50 6.45 1.34
N PRO A 79 -11.75 7.38 1.97
CA PRO A 79 -11.84 8.77 1.55
C PRO A 79 -11.51 8.79 0.06
N ARG A 80 -12.48 9.25 -0.74
CA ARG A 80 -12.43 9.45 -2.20
C ARG A 80 -11.35 10.46 -2.64
N GLN A 81 -10.34 10.69 -1.82
CA GLN A 81 -9.26 11.59 -2.14
C GLN A 81 -8.28 10.83 -3.04
N HIS A 82 -8.55 10.95 -4.33
CA HIS A 82 -7.56 10.82 -5.40
C HIS A 82 -6.54 11.95 -5.26
N ILE A 83 -5.70 11.89 -4.24
CA ILE A 83 -4.41 12.58 -4.30
C ILE A 83 -3.53 11.63 -5.11
N VAL A 84 -3.51 11.86 -6.42
CA VAL A 84 -2.54 11.25 -7.32
C VAL A 84 -1.19 11.80 -6.92
N CYS A 85 -0.23 10.93 -6.63
CA CYS A 85 1.13 11.36 -6.39
C CYS A 85 1.64 12.05 -7.67
N PRO A 86 2.09 13.33 -7.63
CA PRO A 86 2.59 14.02 -8.83
C PRO A 86 3.83 13.36 -9.45
N LEU A 87 4.45 12.39 -8.76
CA LEU A 87 5.57 11.61 -9.26
C LEU A 87 5.18 10.64 -10.39
N GLY A 88 3.89 10.28 -10.53
CA GLY A 88 3.41 9.31 -11.50
C GLY A 88 2.82 9.88 -12.80
N ALA A 89 2.72 11.20 -12.94
CA ALA A 89 2.18 11.83 -14.15
C ALA A 89 3.30 12.45 -14.98
N SER A 90 3.57 11.88 -16.16
CA SER A 90 4.27 12.60 -17.23
C SER A 90 3.42 13.79 -17.64
N LEU A 91 3.62 14.93 -16.98
CA LEU A 91 3.01 16.21 -17.35
C LEU A 91 4.08 17.21 -17.79
N PRO A 92 3.71 18.11 -18.71
CA PRO A 92 4.64 18.92 -19.49
C PRO A 92 5.49 19.83 -18.61
N ASP A 93 6.63 20.20 -19.18
CA ASP A 93 7.59 21.14 -18.63
C ASP A 93 6.93 22.48 -18.24
N ASP A 94 7.57 23.16 -17.28
CA ASP A 94 7.33 24.55 -16.87
C ASP A 94 6.46 24.80 -15.60
N GLY A 95 7.16 24.85 -14.46
CA GLY A 95 6.94 25.86 -13.43
C GLY A 95 5.99 25.55 -12.26
N ALA A 96 5.06 24.60 -12.39
CA ALA A 96 4.12 24.29 -11.30
C ALA A 96 4.63 23.24 -10.27
N LYS A 97 5.76 22.58 -10.54
CA LYS A 97 6.32 21.49 -9.71
C LYS A 97 6.89 21.96 -8.37
N ASP A 98 7.24 23.22 -8.22
CA ASP A 98 8.00 23.69 -7.06
C ASP A 98 7.13 24.04 -5.84
N ALA A 99 5.83 24.30 -6.01
CA ALA A 99 4.93 24.66 -4.92
C ALA A 99 4.44 23.46 -4.07
N LEU A 100 4.53 22.24 -4.60
CA LEU A 100 4.16 20.97 -3.93
C LEU A 100 5.34 19.98 -3.85
N GLY A 101 6.55 20.49 -4.07
CA GLY A 101 7.80 19.74 -3.94
C GLY A 101 7.96 18.65 -4.98
N GLY A 102 8.29 18.97 -6.23
CA GLY A 102 8.60 18.01 -7.28
C GLY A 102 9.78 17.06 -6.98
N GLU A 103 10.24 16.35 -8.00
CA GLU A 103 11.35 15.36 -7.91
C GLU A 103 12.62 15.93 -7.23
N SER A 104 12.92 17.22 -7.46
CA SER A 104 14.03 17.95 -6.83
C SER A 104 13.90 18.05 -5.30
N SER A 105 12.70 18.33 -4.80
CA SER A 105 12.43 18.41 -3.36
C SER A 105 12.45 17.03 -2.73
N THR A 106 11.84 16.03 -3.38
CA THR A 106 11.89 14.63 -2.91
C THR A 106 13.33 14.13 -2.79
N LYS A 107 14.19 14.40 -3.78
CA LYS A 107 15.62 14.04 -3.73
C LYS A 107 16.34 14.74 -2.57
N THR A 108 16.05 16.01 -2.33
CA THR A 108 16.63 16.79 -1.22
C THR A 108 16.23 16.22 0.14
N PHE A 109 14.96 15.85 0.33
CA PHE A 109 14.51 15.20 1.55
C PHE A 109 15.12 13.80 1.73
N CYS A 110 15.16 13.00 0.67
CA CYS A 110 15.76 11.66 0.70
C CYS A 110 17.26 11.69 1.02
N ALA A 111 17.98 12.73 0.57
CA ALA A 111 19.38 12.94 0.93
C ALA A 111 19.54 13.21 2.44
N ARG A 112 18.65 14.00 3.05
CA ARG A 112 18.65 14.25 4.50
C ARG A 112 18.31 13.01 5.32
N LEU A 113 17.49 12.12 4.77
CA LEU A 113 17.14 10.82 5.38
C LEU A 113 18.29 9.80 5.36
N GLY A 114 19.38 10.10 4.63
CA GLY A 114 20.52 9.19 4.48
C GLY A 114 20.14 7.88 3.78
N LEU A 115 19.15 7.90 2.88
CA LEU A 115 18.72 6.71 2.16
C LEU A 115 19.86 6.15 1.32
N ARG A 116 20.14 4.86 1.55
CA ARG A 116 21.17 4.09 0.84
C ARG A 116 20.64 2.70 0.55
N ALA A 117 21.24 2.04 -0.45
CA ALA A 117 20.89 0.69 -0.82
C ALA A 117 20.85 -0.24 0.40
N GLY A 118 19.82 -1.08 0.46
CA GLY A 118 19.63 -2.06 1.53
C GLY A 118 18.97 -1.53 2.81
N ARG A 119 18.74 -0.23 2.97
CA ARG A 119 17.95 0.27 4.12
C ARG A 119 16.51 -0.23 4.06
N ARG A 120 15.91 -0.49 5.23
CA ARG A 120 14.52 -0.88 5.40
C ARG A 120 13.68 0.36 5.67
N VAL A 121 12.74 0.65 4.78
CA VAL A 121 11.94 1.87 4.84
C VAL A 121 10.46 1.53 4.98
N LEU A 122 9.80 2.05 6.02
CA LEU A 122 8.35 2.01 6.13
C LEU A 122 7.77 3.24 5.42
N VAL A 123 6.89 3.04 4.44
CA VAL A 123 6.20 4.11 3.72
C VAL A 123 4.76 4.20 4.24
N VAL A 124 4.50 5.22 5.06
CA VAL A 124 3.21 5.43 5.71
C VAL A 124 2.28 6.24 4.81
N GLY A 125 1.11 5.67 4.51
CA GLY A 125 0.16 6.21 3.55
C GLY A 125 0.68 6.08 2.12
N CYS A 126 1.06 4.86 1.74
CA CYS A 126 1.70 4.61 0.45
C CYS A 126 0.76 4.79 -0.75
N GLY A 127 -0.56 4.88 -0.54
CA GLY A 127 -1.55 4.97 -1.61
C GLY A 127 -1.39 3.85 -2.64
N GLU A 128 -1.29 4.25 -3.91
CA GLU A 128 -1.13 3.33 -5.06
C GLU A 128 0.34 2.91 -5.30
N GLY A 129 1.26 3.27 -4.39
CA GLY A 129 2.61 2.74 -4.36
C GLY A 129 3.70 3.61 -5.00
N ASP A 130 3.35 4.70 -5.67
CA ASP A 130 4.30 5.53 -6.45
C ASP A 130 5.52 6.00 -5.63
N SER A 131 5.28 6.44 -4.39
CA SER A 131 6.37 6.87 -3.49
C SER A 131 7.25 5.72 -3.06
N ALA A 132 6.69 4.55 -2.75
CA ALA A 132 7.44 3.38 -2.35
C ALA A 132 8.27 2.82 -3.53
N GLU A 133 7.68 2.77 -4.72
CA GLU A 133 8.37 2.40 -5.96
C GLU A 133 9.52 3.37 -6.25
N PHE A 134 9.29 4.69 -6.16
CA PHE A 134 10.34 5.69 -6.35
C PHE A 134 11.53 5.45 -5.41
N LEU A 135 11.26 5.21 -4.13
CA LEU A 135 12.32 4.95 -3.15
C LEU A 135 13.12 3.69 -3.49
N VAL A 136 12.45 2.61 -3.88
CA VAL A 136 13.10 1.36 -4.30
C VAL A 136 13.94 1.58 -5.55
N SER A 137 13.37 2.16 -6.60
CA SER A 137 14.02 2.35 -7.90
C SER A 137 15.25 3.26 -7.80
N HIS A 138 15.12 4.40 -7.09
CA HIS A 138 16.19 5.40 -7.04
C HIS A 138 17.23 5.19 -5.94
N TYR A 139 16.84 4.59 -4.80
CA TYR A 139 17.73 4.44 -3.64
C TYR A 139 18.04 2.99 -3.30
N GLN A 140 17.44 2.02 -4.00
CA GLN A 140 17.67 0.58 -3.83
C GLN A 140 17.44 0.10 -2.38
N VAL A 141 16.52 0.78 -1.69
CA VAL A 141 16.03 0.41 -0.36
C VAL A 141 15.08 -0.78 -0.44
N THR A 142 14.81 -1.43 0.69
CA THR A 142 13.67 -2.34 0.85
C THR A 142 12.51 -1.54 1.45
N ALA A 143 11.43 -1.35 0.70
CA ALA A 143 10.29 -0.55 1.11
C ALA A 143 9.08 -1.41 1.51
N HIS A 144 8.45 -1.05 2.61
CA HIS A 144 7.17 -1.58 3.06
C HIS A 144 6.12 -0.47 3.03
N GLY A 145 5.23 -0.50 2.05
CA GLY A 145 4.13 0.45 1.93
C GLY A 145 2.91 0.04 2.75
N VAL A 146 2.42 0.94 3.61
CA VAL A 146 1.20 0.73 4.40
C VAL A 146 0.18 1.83 4.10
N ASP A 147 -1.07 1.45 3.85
CA ASP A 147 -2.17 2.42 3.68
C ASP A 147 -3.48 1.90 4.29
N ARG A 148 -4.36 2.79 4.75
CA ARG A 148 -5.68 2.42 5.27
C ARG A 148 -6.66 2.05 4.15
N CYS A 149 -6.40 2.51 2.93
CA CYS A 149 -7.22 2.25 1.76
C CYS A 149 -6.79 0.92 1.10
N HIS A 150 -7.53 -0.15 1.41
CA HIS A 150 -7.25 -1.48 0.87
C HIS A 150 -7.29 -1.52 -0.66
N SER A 151 -8.19 -0.75 -1.29
CA SER A 151 -8.28 -0.68 -2.75
C SER A 151 -7.03 -0.07 -3.39
N LYS A 152 -6.46 0.99 -2.80
CA LYS A 152 -5.21 1.60 -3.27
C LYS A 152 -4.02 0.65 -3.12
N VAL A 153 -3.93 -0.07 -2.00
CA VAL A 153 -2.89 -1.09 -1.80
C VAL A 153 -3.00 -2.22 -2.82
N MET A 154 -4.21 -2.68 -3.14
CA MET A 154 -4.38 -3.71 -4.18
C MET A 154 -3.92 -3.21 -5.55
N ALA A 155 -4.20 -1.95 -5.89
CA ALA A 155 -3.69 -1.33 -7.11
C ALA A 155 -2.16 -1.23 -7.10
N ALA A 156 -1.56 -0.90 -5.96
CA ALA A 156 -0.10 -0.88 -5.78
C ALA A 156 0.53 -2.26 -6.01
N ILE A 157 -0.06 -3.32 -5.47
CA ILE A 157 0.36 -4.71 -5.70
C ILE A 157 0.23 -5.07 -7.19
N GLY A 158 -0.85 -4.65 -7.85
CA GLY A 158 -1.06 -4.82 -9.28
C GLY A 158 0.02 -4.12 -10.13
N ARG A 159 0.47 -2.93 -9.72
CA ARG A 159 1.57 -2.18 -10.35
C ARG A 159 2.93 -2.84 -10.11
N GLN A 160 3.19 -3.29 -8.88
CA GLN A 160 4.44 -3.96 -8.51
C GLN A 160 4.78 -5.15 -9.42
N MET A 161 3.78 -5.87 -9.92
CA MET A 161 3.98 -6.99 -10.86
C MET A 161 4.68 -6.58 -12.16
N LYS A 162 4.64 -5.29 -12.54
CA LYS A 162 5.24 -4.76 -13.77
C LYS A 162 6.70 -4.32 -13.61
N LEU A 163 7.24 -4.32 -12.38
CA LEU A 163 8.61 -3.94 -12.10
C LEU A 163 9.59 -5.04 -12.56
N ASP A 164 10.88 -4.70 -12.66
CA ASP A 164 11.94 -5.71 -12.79
C ASP A 164 12.06 -6.53 -11.48
N ASP A 165 12.71 -7.70 -11.58
CA ASP A 165 12.85 -8.67 -10.49
C ASP A 165 13.47 -8.05 -9.23
N ASN A 166 14.53 -7.27 -9.40
CA ASN A 166 15.26 -6.67 -8.28
C ASN A 166 14.41 -5.64 -7.54
N ASN A 167 13.71 -4.75 -8.26
CA ASN A 167 12.84 -3.77 -7.62
C ASN A 167 11.56 -4.42 -7.06
N ARG A 168 10.98 -5.41 -7.75
CA ARG A 168 9.81 -6.15 -7.26
C ARG A 168 10.09 -6.85 -5.93
N GLN A 169 11.28 -7.43 -5.76
CA GLN A 169 11.66 -8.13 -4.53
C GLN A 169 11.88 -7.21 -3.31
N LYS A 170 12.18 -5.94 -3.57
CA LYS A 170 12.43 -4.93 -2.53
C LYS A 170 11.16 -4.23 -2.06
N LEU A 171 10.00 -4.59 -2.57
CA LEU A 171 8.75 -3.90 -2.31
C LEU A 171 7.72 -4.85 -1.70
N HIS A 172 7.05 -4.41 -0.65
CA HIS A 172 5.94 -5.12 -0.03
C HIS A 172 4.84 -4.12 0.34
N PHE A 173 3.58 -4.55 0.26
CA PHE A 173 2.45 -3.70 0.55
C PHE A 173 1.48 -4.34 1.53
N GLU A 174 0.94 -3.52 2.42
CA GLU A 174 -0.05 -3.92 3.42
C GLU A 174 -1.15 -2.87 3.56
N GLY A 175 -2.40 -3.27 3.33
CA GLY A 175 -3.57 -2.47 3.63
C GLY A 175 -4.03 -2.73 5.05
N GLY A 176 -4.33 -1.68 5.81
CA GLY A 176 -4.83 -1.78 7.18
C GLY A 176 -4.47 -0.58 8.05
N CYS A 177 -4.80 -0.65 9.34
CA CYS A 177 -4.44 0.39 10.30
C CYS A 177 -2.96 0.29 10.69
N LEU A 178 -2.22 1.40 10.58
CA LEU A 178 -0.82 1.48 10.99
C LEU A 178 -0.60 1.06 12.47
N MET A 179 -1.57 1.35 13.35
CA MET A 179 -1.52 0.96 14.77
C MET A 179 -1.66 -0.55 14.98
N GLN A 180 -2.18 -1.29 14.00
CA GLN A 180 -2.31 -2.75 14.02
C GLN A 180 -1.17 -3.45 13.28
N LEU A 181 -0.15 -2.70 12.85
CA LEU A 181 1.03 -3.29 12.25
C LEU A 181 1.80 -4.09 13.32
N ASP A 182 1.76 -5.41 13.20
CA ASP A 182 2.59 -6.33 14.01
C ASP A 182 4.02 -6.27 13.49
N ARG A 183 4.93 -5.72 14.29
CA ARG A 183 6.36 -5.60 13.98
C ARG A 183 7.15 -5.66 15.28
N ASP A 184 8.36 -6.18 15.17
CA ASP A 184 9.34 -6.11 16.23
C ASP A 184 9.96 -4.71 16.27
N ASP A 185 10.50 -4.33 17.43
CA ASP A 185 11.37 -3.16 17.55
C ASP A 185 12.52 -3.26 16.54
N ASP A 186 13.01 -2.13 16.03
CA ASP A 186 14.08 -2.05 15.00
C ASP A 186 13.77 -2.73 13.64
N SER A 187 12.49 -2.87 13.28
CA SER A 187 12.08 -3.39 11.97
C SER A 187 12.42 -2.48 10.77
N TYR A 188 12.63 -1.18 11.00
CA TYR A 188 12.87 -0.18 9.95
C TYR A 188 13.99 0.77 10.34
N ASP A 189 14.80 1.15 9.35
CA ASP A 189 15.88 2.13 9.53
C ASP A 189 15.37 3.55 9.27
N VAL A 190 14.30 3.70 8.47
CA VAL A 190 13.67 4.98 8.14
C VAL A 190 12.16 4.82 8.04
N ILE A 191 11.42 5.79 8.56
CA ILE A 191 9.98 5.92 8.35
C ILE A 191 9.75 7.13 7.47
N TYR A 192 9.17 6.89 6.30
CA TYR A 192 8.84 7.89 5.31
C TYR A 192 7.33 8.12 5.27
N CYS A 193 6.90 9.36 5.44
CA CYS A 193 5.53 9.79 5.26
C CYS A 193 5.58 11.15 4.59
N ARG A 194 4.75 11.37 3.56
CA ARG A 194 4.77 12.60 2.75
C ARG A 194 3.43 13.33 2.76
N GLU A 195 2.33 12.59 2.57
CA GLU A 195 1.01 13.21 2.36
C GLU A 195 -0.07 12.54 3.22
N ALA A 196 0.31 11.78 4.24
CA ALA A 196 -0.64 11.03 5.07
C ALA A 196 -0.59 11.40 6.56
N LEU A 197 0.36 12.23 6.99
CA LEU A 197 0.52 12.58 8.41
C LEU A 197 -0.73 13.26 8.98
N HIS A 198 -1.44 14.05 8.17
CA HIS A 198 -2.69 14.69 8.58
C HIS A 198 -3.86 13.71 8.71
N LEU A 199 -3.77 12.54 8.07
CA LEU A 199 -4.76 11.46 8.13
C LEU A 199 -4.48 10.45 9.24
N LEU A 200 -3.32 10.53 9.89
CA LEU A 200 -2.96 9.63 10.99
C LEU A 200 -3.82 9.95 12.22
N PRO A 201 -4.68 9.01 12.67
CA PRO A 201 -5.38 9.18 13.93
C PRO A 201 -4.37 9.18 15.06
N ARG A 202 -4.57 10.07 16.04
CA ARG A 202 -3.77 10.10 17.28
C ARG A 202 -2.25 10.09 17.04
N LYS A 203 -1.76 11.13 16.36
CA LYS A 203 -0.34 11.30 15.96
C LYS A 203 0.66 10.97 17.07
N GLN A 204 0.37 11.36 18.31
CA GLN A 204 1.22 11.02 19.46
C GLN A 204 1.38 9.52 19.64
N GLU A 205 0.29 8.73 19.58
CA GLU A 205 0.36 7.27 19.70
C GLU A 205 1.14 6.65 18.54
N VAL A 206 0.99 7.19 17.33
CA VAL A 206 1.80 6.77 16.18
C VAL A 206 3.27 7.06 16.41
N PHE A 207 3.62 8.28 16.85
CA PHE A 207 5.01 8.62 17.15
C PHE A 207 5.55 7.74 18.26
N THR A 208 4.84 7.56 19.37
CA THR A 208 5.27 6.66 20.47
C THR A 208 5.47 5.23 19.99
N LYS A 209 4.59 4.71 19.12
CA LYS A 209 4.70 3.35 18.60
C LYS A 209 5.96 3.12 17.78
N PHE A 210 6.43 4.14 17.05
CA PHE A 210 7.55 3.96 16.11
C PHE A 210 8.84 4.67 16.52
N TYR A 211 8.78 5.64 17.45
CA TYR A 211 9.94 6.39 17.94
C TYR A 211 10.68 5.58 19.01
N VAL A 212 11.58 4.70 18.56
CA VAL A 212 12.45 3.89 19.43
C VAL A 212 13.93 4.31 19.34
N SER A 213 14.36 5.04 18.29
CA SER A 213 15.73 5.59 18.18
C SER A 213 15.84 6.80 17.24
N ASP A 214 16.96 7.53 17.34
CA ASP A 214 17.28 8.90 16.83
C ASP A 214 17.06 9.22 15.34
N SER A 215 16.43 8.36 14.54
CA SER A 215 16.29 8.54 13.08
C SER A 215 14.84 8.72 12.65
N PHE A 216 14.19 9.78 13.12
CA PHE A 216 12.82 10.15 12.75
C PHE A 216 12.78 11.45 11.95
N LEU A 217 12.24 11.39 10.72
CA LEU A 217 11.93 12.59 9.95
C LEU A 217 10.61 12.40 9.19
N PHE A 218 9.58 13.13 9.61
CA PHE A 218 8.36 13.30 8.82
C PHE A 218 8.62 14.39 7.78
N CYS A 219 8.32 14.11 6.51
CA CYS A 219 8.34 15.11 5.44
C CYS A 219 6.92 15.59 5.12
#